data_AF-X2LBF1-F1
#
_entry.id   AF-X2LBF1-F1
#
_cell.length_a   1.000
_cell.length_b   1.000
_cell.length_c   1.000
_cell.angle_alpha   90.00
_cell.angle_beta   90.00
_cell.angle_gamma   90.00
#
_symmetry.space_group_name_H-M   'P 1'
#
loop_
_entity.id
_entity.type
_entity.pdbx_description
1 polymer ?
#
loop_
_entity_poly.entity_id
_entity_poly.type
_entity_poly.pdbx_seq_one_letter_code
_entity_poly.pdbx_strand_id
1 'polypeptide(L)'
;MTALLAACTADAPPSDPTHDEWDDKLAEREVDYNAALRIAALRLTGELPTLVELDAIATAPDAVAQKAAYETQVQRYLGTTKFTRQMVRYAQDMLKMGGAPELDSAPVFVAQLIVDNRSFLDVLTATKGTCPTYNATNGSFTAADCGNGAPATVGLLTHPGVHAHFFSNLGFRRARWVQETFACTKFPAELATVATDLGALMPYTGKFPFNSIAGKATNGRVDFLDTKSVICANCHSNMNHITPLLAYYDANGQYSPTMAVPVPLPDNPNAEMRDYLPPGEGLAWRFGVPVTDMTSLGRAMAADPAIAECAIARVWNWAMGKNDIVDDAARVPTATIEAQVEAFRADNHNLKNAMYRVFTSDDFVRF
;
A
#
# COMPACT_ATOMS: atom_id res chain seq x y z
N MET A 1 35.07 -46.41 2.20
CA MET A 1 33.89 -46.62 1.33
C MET A 1 33.22 -45.29 1.15
N THR A 2 33.50 -44.68 0.01
CA THR A 2 33.12 -43.33 -0.40
C THR A 2 31.76 -43.41 -1.06
N ALA A 3 30.80 -42.61 -0.61
CA ALA A 3 29.58 -42.33 -1.35
C ALA A 3 29.40 -40.81 -1.41
N LEU A 4 29.89 -40.22 -2.51
CA LEU A 4 29.49 -38.89 -2.93
C LEU A 4 28.01 -38.98 -3.32
N LEU A 5 27.14 -38.26 -2.60
CA LEU A 5 25.85 -37.87 -3.14
C LEU A 5 26.09 -36.61 -3.98
N ALA A 6 26.07 -36.82 -5.30
CA ALA A 6 26.13 -35.76 -6.29
C ALA A 6 25.00 -34.77 -6.03
N ALA A 7 25.38 -33.52 -5.79
CA ALA A 7 24.46 -32.39 -5.88
C ALA A 7 23.86 -32.39 -7.28
N CYS A 8 22.53 -32.39 -7.35
CA CYS A 8 21.80 -32.11 -8.58
C CYS A 8 22.01 -30.63 -8.93
N THR A 9 23.14 -30.28 -9.54
CA THR A 9 23.24 -29.10 -10.39
C THR A 9 22.64 -29.48 -11.73
N ALA A 10 21.31 -29.47 -11.83
CA ALA A 10 20.70 -29.22 -13.12
C ALA A 10 20.87 -27.72 -13.36
N ASP A 11 21.66 -27.38 -14.39
CA ASP A 11 21.59 -26.05 -14.99
C ASP A 11 20.11 -25.71 -15.17
N ALA A 12 19.66 -24.61 -14.55
CA ALA A 12 18.35 -24.08 -14.87
C ALA A 12 18.34 -23.85 -16.38
N PRO A 13 17.42 -24.46 -17.15
CA PRO A 13 17.30 -24.12 -18.55
C PRO A 13 17.04 -22.60 -18.62
N PRO A 14 17.56 -21.89 -19.63
CA PRO A 14 17.16 -20.50 -19.83
C PRO A 14 15.64 -20.53 -19.99
N SER A 15 14.91 -20.00 -19.01
CA SER A 15 13.47 -19.84 -19.14
C SER A 15 13.26 -18.66 -20.06
N ASP A 16 13.30 -18.89 -21.37
CA ASP A 16 12.42 -18.12 -22.24
C ASP A 16 11.03 -18.23 -21.62
N PRO A 17 10.30 -17.11 -21.41
CA PRO A 17 8.96 -17.17 -20.86
C PRO A 17 8.16 -18.12 -21.75
N THR A 18 7.54 -19.13 -21.15
CA THR A 18 6.75 -20.11 -21.87
C THR A 18 5.58 -19.37 -22.52
N HIS A 19 5.72 -19.08 -23.80
CA HIS A 19 4.68 -18.49 -24.62
C HIS A 19 3.46 -19.40 -24.58
N ASP A 20 2.36 -18.92 -24.00
CA ASP A 20 1.11 -19.68 -23.89
C ASP A 20 -0.01 -19.08 -24.75
N GLU A 21 -1.18 -19.74 -24.77
CA GLU A 21 -2.33 -19.27 -25.55
C GLU A 21 -2.85 -17.90 -25.12
N TRP A 22 -2.56 -17.48 -23.88
CA TRP A 22 -2.93 -16.16 -23.37
C TRP A 22 -1.99 -15.08 -23.89
N ASP A 23 -0.72 -15.39 -24.10
CA ASP A 23 0.21 -14.47 -24.77
C ASP A 23 -0.25 -14.15 -26.20
N ASP A 24 -0.68 -15.18 -26.95
CA ASP A 24 -1.30 -15.01 -28.27
C ASP A 24 -2.56 -14.12 -28.20
N LYS A 25 -3.48 -14.43 -27.26
CA LYS A 25 -4.71 -13.65 -27.07
C LYS A 25 -4.45 -12.21 -26.64
N LEU A 26 -3.44 -11.98 -25.83
CA LEU A 26 -3.05 -10.62 -25.40
C LEU A 26 -2.40 -9.84 -26.54
N ALA A 27 -1.70 -10.52 -27.46
CA ALA A 27 -1.12 -9.94 -28.66
C ALA A 27 -2.15 -9.62 -29.75
N GLU A 28 -3.26 -10.37 -29.81
CA GLU A 28 -4.39 -10.12 -30.71
C GLU A 28 -5.18 -8.83 -30.39
N ARG A 29 -4.99 -8.24 -29.20
CA ARG A 29 -5.73 -7.06 -28.77
C ARG A 29 -5.50 -5.85 -29.67
N GLU A 30 -6.57 -5.17 -30.03
CA GLU A 30 -6.53 -3.99 -30.90
C GLU A 30 -6.76 -2.72 -30.08
N VAL A 31 -6.21 -1.59 -30.57
CA VAL A 31 -6.45 -0.29 -29.95
C VAL A 31 -7.91 0.12 -30.16
N ASP A 32 -8.66 0.28 -29.06
CA ASP A 32 -10.02 0.80 -29.07
C ASP A 32 -10.18 1.91 -28.01
N TYR A 33 -10.02 3.15 -28.46
CA TYR A 33 -10.17 4.33 -27.60
C TYR A 33 -11.60 4.55 -27.09
N ASN A 34 -12.63 4.04 -27.77
CA ASN A 34 -14.01 4.16 -27.30
C ASN A 34 -14.31 3.14 -26.19
N ALA A 35 -13.80 1.92 -26.29
CA ALA A 35 -13.82 0.95 -25.19
C ALA A 35 -13.03 1.48 -23.98
N ALA A 36 -11.82 2.00 -24.21
CA ALA A 36 -10.99 2.63 -23.19
C ALA A 36 -11.73 3.79 -22.50
N LEU A 37 -12.36 4.68 -23.26
CA LEU A 37 -13.07 5.84 -22.72
C LEU A 37 -14.23 5.44 -21.80
N ARG A 38 -14.96 4.37 -22.12
CA ARG A 38 -16.05 3.89 -21.25
C ARG A 38 -15.54 3.49 -19.88
N ILE A 39 -14.42 2.77 -19.82
CA ILE A 39 -13.80 2.36 -18.56
C ILE A 39 -13.22 3.59 -17.83
N ALA A 40 -12.49 4.44 -18.54
CA ALA A 40 -11.90 5.65 -17.97
C ALA A 40 -12.97 6.59 -17.40
N ALA A 41 -14.07 6.83 -18.10
CA ALA A 41 -15.17 7.66 -17.62
C ALA A 41 -15.79 7.11 -16.33
N LEU A 42 -16.05 5.80 -16.28
CA LEU A 42 -16.61 5.15 -15.08
C LEU A 42 -15.67 5.27 -13.88
N ARG A 43 -14.38 5.04 -14.07
CA ARG A 43 -13.38 5.12 -12.98
C ARG A 43 -13.13 6.56 -12.55
N LEU A 44 -12.92 7.46 -13.50
CA LEU A 44 -12.53 8.85 -13.23
C LEU A 44 -13.71 9.75 -12.86
N THR A 45 -14.95 9.40 -13.20
CA THR A 45 -16.12 10.26 -12.94
C THR A 45 -17.28 9.54 -12.24
N GLY A 46 -17.36 8.21 -12.36
CA GLY A 46 -18.50 7.41 -11.91
C GLY A 46 -19.66 7.35 -12.89
N GLU A 47 -19.48 7.87 -14.10
CA GLU A 47 -20.54 8.00 -15.11
C GLU A 47 -20.03 7.49 -16.46
N LEU A 48 -20.96 7.05 -17.31
CA LEU A 48 -20.64 6.67 -18.69
C LEU A 48 -20.33 7.92 -19.53
N PRO A 49 -19.49 7.80 -20.58
CA PRO A 49 -19.24 8.90 -21.49
C PRO A 49 -20.52 9.27 -22.24
N THR A 50 -20.66 10.54 -22.60
CA THR A 50 -21.76 11.00 -23.45
C THR A 50 -21.57 10.56 -24.90
N LEU A 51 -22.64 10.56 -25.70
CA LEU A 51 -22.54 10.29 -27.14
C LEU A 51 -21.61 11.28 -27.85
N VAL A 52 -21.65 12.56 -27.46
CA VAL A 52 -20.77 13.60 -28.04
C VAL A 52 -19.29 13.29 -27.78
N GLU A 53 -18.96 12.79 -26.59
CA GLU A 53 -17.58 12.41 -26.25
C GLU A 53 -17.10 11.18 -27.03
N LEU A 54 -17.99 10.18 -27.23
CA LEU A 54 -17.70 9.00 -28.05
C LEU A 54 -17.55 9.36 -29.54
N ASP A 55 -18.45 10.20 -30.07
CA ASP A 55 -18.43 10.62 -31.46
C ASP A 55 -17.16 11.42 -31.77
N ALA A 56 -16.72 12.29 -30.84
CA ALA A 56 -15.47 13.06 -31.02
C ALA A 56 -14.24 12.18 -31.24
N ILE A 57 -14.20 10.98 -30.65
CA ILE A 57 -13.16 9.98 -30.89
C ILE A 57 -13.47 9.21 -32.18
N ALA A 58 -14.69 8.68 -32.32
CA ALA A 58 -15.07 7.81 -33.44
C ALA A 58 -14.91 8.50 -34.80
N THR A 59 -15.22 9.79 -34.91
CA THR A 59 -15.16 10.56 -36.16
C THR A 59 -13.82 11.24 -36.41
N ALA A 60 -12.83 11.05 -35.54
CA ALA A 60 -11.51 11.61 -35.75
C ALA A 60 -10.86 11.01 -37.02
N PRO A 61 -10.14 11.80 -37.82
CA PRO A 61 -9.76 11.45 -39.19
C PRO A 61 -8.73 10.32 -39.30
N ASP A 62 -7.95 10.08 -38.26
CA ASP A 62 -6.91 9.05 -38.21
C ASP A 62 -6.61 8.61 -36.77
N ALA A 63 -5.81 7.56 -36.60
CA ALA A 63 -5.47 6.99 -35.30
C ALA A 63 -4.73 7.97 -34.37
N VAL A 64 -3.97 8.93 -34.93
CA VAL A 64 -3.26 9.94 -34.15
C VAL A 64 -4.25 10.95 -33.58
N ALA A 65 -5.20 11.39 -34.38
CA ALA A 65 -6.29 12.27 -33.97
C ALA A 65 -7.24 11.58 -32.99
N GLN A 66 -7.52 10.28 -33.17
CA GLN A 66 -8.29 9.47 -32.22
C GLN A 66 -7.60 9.42 -30.85
N LYS A 67 -6.29 9.12 -30.82
CA LYS A 67 -5.49 9.14 -29.60
C LYS A 67 -5.54 10.50 -28.91
N ALA A 68 -5.31 11.58 -29.67
CA ALA A 68 -5.31 12.93 -29.12
C ALA A 68 -6.69 13.33 -28.55
N ALA A 69 -7.79 12.95 -29.21
CA ALA A 69 -9.15 13.18 -28.72
C ALA A 69 -9.42 12.42 -27.41
N TYR A 70 -9.01 11.15 -27.34
CA TYR A 70 -9.12 10.32 -26.14
C TYR A 70 -8.32 10.91 -24.96
N GLU A 71 -7.04 11.18 -25.16
CA GLU A 71 -6.15 11.74 -24.13
C GLU A 71 -6.66 13.09 -23.61
N THR A 72 -7.13 13.96 -24.51
CA THR A 72 -7.76 15.24 -24.15
C THR A 72 -9.00 15.03 -23.26
N GLN A 73 -9.81 14.02 -23.56
CA GLN A 73 -11.01 13.71 -22.79
C GLN A 73 -10.67 13.14 -21.40
N VAL A 74 -9.66 12.26 -21.29
CA VAL A 74 -9.15 11.77 -20.01
C VAL A 74 -8.65 12.94 -19.16
N GLN A 75 -7.84 13.84 -19.74
CA GLN A 75 -7.35 15.04 -19.05
C GLN A 75 -8.50 15.92 -18.55
N ARG A 76 -9.56 16.07 -19.34
CA ARG A 76 -10.77 16.81 -18.95
C ARG A 76 -11.45 16.19 -17.74
N TYR A 77 -11.60 14.86 -17.69
CA TYR A 77 -12.21 14.18 -16.54
C TYR A 77 -11.46 14.44 -15.24
N LEU A 78 -10.12 14.40 -15.26
CA LEU A 78 -9.26 14.69 -14.11
C LEU A 78 -9.42 16.12 -13.54
N GLY A 79 -9.98 17.05 -14.33
CA GLY A 79 -10.26 18.43 -13.91
C GLY A 79 -11.64 18.66 -13.28
N THR A 80 -12.49 17.62 -13.18
CA THR A 80 -13.89 17.79 -12.76
C THR A 80 -14.12 17.54 -11.27
N THR A 81 -15.21 18.10 -10.73
CA THR A 81 -15.68 17.75 -9.37
C THR A 81 -16.12 16.29 -9.25
N LYS A 82 -16.51 15.66 -10.37
CA LYS A 82 -16.80 14.22 -10.43
C LYS A 82 -15.55 13.39 -10.16
N PHE A 83 -14.40 13.82 -10.67
CA PHE A 83 -13.11 13.21 -10.34
C PHE A 83 -12.77 13.36 -8.87
N THR A 84 -12.94 14.56 -8.29
CA THR A 84 -12.72 14.74 -6.84
C THR A 84 -13.54 13.75 -6.01
N ARG A 85 -14.81 13.53 -6.35
CA ARG A 85 -15.67 12.55 -5.68
C ARG A 85 -15.16 11.11 -5.86
N GLN A 86 -14.70 10.74 -7.05
CA GLN A 86 -14.12 9.41 -7.28
C GLN A 86 -12.82 9.21 -6.51
N MET A 87 -12.00 10.25 -6.35
CA MET A 87 -10.78 10.14 -5.55
C MET A 87 -11.04 9.88 -4.07
N VAL A 88 -12.12 10.44 -3.52
CA VAL A 88 -12.56 10.09 -2.16
C VAL A 88 -12.93 8.60 -2.07
N ARG A 89 -13.70 8.08 -3.03
CA ARG A 89 -14.07 6.65 -3.06
C ARG A 89 -12.86 5.73 -3.25
N TYR A 90 -12.01 6.05 -4.21
CA TYR A 90 -10.75 5.35 -4.43
C TYR A 90 -9.91 5.30 -3.16
N ALA A 91 -9.80 6.43 -2.44
CA ALA A 91 -9.06 6.49 -1.18
C ALA A 91 -9.73 5.68 -0.06
N GLN A 92 -11.07 5.68 0.01
CA GLN A 92 -11.81 4.86 0.99
C GLN A 92 -11.55 3.37 0.77
N ASP A 93 -11.60 2.93 -0.50
CA ASP A 93 -11.30 1.55 -0.88
C ASP A 93 -9.82 1.20 -0.62
N MET A 94 -8.90 2.09 -1.01
CA MET A 94 -7.47 1.95 -0.81
C MET A 94 -7.11 1.75 0.67
N LEU A 95 -7.68 2.58 1.55
CA LEU A 95 -7.39 2.56 2.98
C LEU A 95 -8.26 1.55 3.75
N LYS A 96 -9.28 0.96 3.10
CA LYS A 96 -10.29 0.08 3.69
C LYS A 96 -11.02 0.74 4.86
N MET A 97 -11.29 2.04 4.75
CA MET A 97 -11.94 2.84 5.79
C MET A 97 -12.74 3.99 5.19
N GLY A 98 -13.74 4.46 5.92
CA GLY A 98 -14.62 5.55 5.51
C GLY A 98 -16.08 5.21 5.76
N GLY A 99 -16.99 6.02 5.24
CA GLY A 99 -18.45 5.83 5.38
C GLY A 99 -19.03 6.34 6.70
N ALA A 100 -18.20 6.97 7.53
CA ALA A 100 -18.59 7.71 8.72
C ALA A 100 -17.67 8.94 8.87
N PRO A 101 -18.17 10.08 9.38
CA PRO A 101 -17.38 11.32 9.49
C PRO A 101 -16.02 11.14 10.19
N GLU A 102 -15.97 10.31 11.22
CA GLU A 102 -14.78 10.05 12.04
C GLU A 102 -13.71 9.21 11.31
N LEU A 103 -14.12 8.49 10.25
CA LEU A 103 -13.27 7.62 9.44
C LEU A 103 -12.94 8.21 8.06
N ASP A 104 -13.61 9.28 7.66
CA ASP A 104 -13.44 9.84 6.31
C ASP A 104 -12.24 10.78 6.17
N SER A 105 -11.73 11.39 7.24
CA SER A 105 -10.66 12.40 7.11
C SER A 105 -9.34 11.84 6.55
N ALA A 106 -9.02 10.57 6.80
CA ALA A 106 -7.83 9.92 6.23
C ALA A 106 -7.98 9.65 4.72
N PRO A 107 -9.06 9.02 4.23
CA PRO A 107 -9.36 8.94 2.80
C PRO A 107 -9.43 10.31 2.12
N VAL A 108 -10.05 11.30 2.76
CA VAL A 108 -10.15 12.66 2.24
C VAL A 108 -8.78 13.30 2.11
N PHE A 109 -7.85 13.04 3.05
CA PHE A 109 -6.47 13.51 2.93
C PHE A 109 -5.79 12.93 1.68
N VAL A 110 -5.88 11.61 1.45
CA VAL A 110 -5.31 10.98 0.24
C VAL A 110 -5.95 11.58 -1.02
N ALA A 111 -7.27 11.70 -1.05
CA ALA A 111 -7.99 12.28 -2.18
C ALA A 111 -7.56 13.73 -2.46
N GLN A 112 -7.37 14.52 -1.41
CA GLN A 112 -6.87 15.89 -1.52
C GLN A 112 -5.47 15.92 -2.11
N LEU A 113 -4.55 15.05 -1.66
CA LEU A 113 -3.19 14.98 -2.23
C LEU A 113 -3.24 14.73 -3.74
N ILE A 114 -4.09 13.81 -4.19
CA ILE A 114 -4.27 13.49 -5.60
C ILE A 114 -4.81 14.72 -6.35
N VAL A 115 -5.93 15.28 -5.90
CA VAL A 115 -6.64 16.35 -6.61
C VAL A 115 -5.81 17.63 -6.69
N ASP A 116 -5.10 17.96 -5.62
CA ASP A 116 -4.26 19.15 -5.49
C ASP A 116 -2.85 18.96 -6.09
N ASN A 117 -2.57 17.84 -6.78
CA ASN A 117 -1.27 17.54 -7.41
C ASN A 117 -0.09 17.54 -6.41
N ARG A 118 -0.34 17.12 -5.17
CA ARG A 118 0.70 16.97 -4.15
C ARG A 118 1.41 15.62 -4.28
N SER A 119 2.57 15.51 -3.64
CA SER A 119 3.26 14.23 -3.55
C SER A 119 2.40 13.22 -2.79
N PHE A 120 2.22 12.03 -3.35
CA PHE A 120 1.57 10.93 -2.65
C PHE A 120 2.34 10.54 -1.38
N LEU A 121 3.67 10.75 -1.33
CA LEU A 121 4.48 10.44 -0.15
C LEU A 121 4.11 11.28 1.08
N ASP A 122 3.35 12.38 0.91
CA ASP A 122 2.78 13.15 2.01
C ASP A 122 1.85 12.30 2.91
N VAL A 123 1.29 11.18 2.40
CA VAL A 123 0.57 10.19 3.23
C VAL A 123 1.44 9.60 4.34
N LEU A 124 2.77 9.69 4.22
CA LEU A 124 3.76 9.17 5.18
C LEU A 124 4.59 10.26 5.84
N THR A 125 4.58 11.51 5.33
CA THR A 125 5.55 12.53 5.74
C THR A 125 4.94 13.89 6.09
N ALA A 126 3.68 14.15 5.73
CA ALA A 126 3.08 15.45 5.98
C ALA A 126 3.00 15.76 7.48
N THR A 127 3.35 16.99 7.85
CA THR A 127 3.38 17.45 9.25
C THR A 127 2.16 18.29 9.64
N LYS A 128 1.26 18.56 8.68
CA LYS A 128 0.04 19.34 8.87
C LYS A 128 -0.98 19.07 7.76
N GLY A 129 -2.22 19.48 7.97
CA GLY A 129 -3.33 19.34 7.02
C GLY A 129 -3.75 17.89 6.79
N THR A 130 -3.54 17.02 7.77
CA THR A 130 -3.73 15.56 7.64
C THR A 130 -5.13 15.07 8.02
N CYS A 131 -6.00 15.95 8.55
CA CYS A 131 -7.40 15.64 8.85
C CYS A 131 -8.39 16.58 8.13
N PRO A 132 -8.29 16.77 6.79
CA PRO A 132 -9.20 17.63 6.05
C PRO A 132 -10.64 17.08 6.02
N THR A 133 -11.59 17.94 5.68
CA THR A 133 -12.98 17.56 5.38
C THR A 133 -13.31 17.76 3.91
N TYR A 134 -14.31 17.03 3.42
CA TYR A 134 -14.76 17.09 2.03
C TYR A 134 -16.22 17.51 1.94
N ASN A 135 -16.50 18.48 1.06
CA ASN A 135 -17.85 18.89 0.72
C ASN A 135 -18.24 18.28 -0.63
N ALA A 136 -19.13 17.28 -0.59
CA ALA A 136 -19.59 16.57 -1.78
C ALA A 136 -20.45 17.43 -2.72
N THR A 137 -21.06 18.52 -2.25
CA THR A 137 -21.92 19.40 -3.05
C THR A 137 -21.12 20.20 -4.06
N ASN A 138 -19.97 20.75 -3.66
CA ASN A 138 -19.13 21.60 -4.51
C ASN A 138 -17.78 20.95 -4.86
N GLY A 139 -17.48 19.77 -4.31
CA GLY A 139 -16.23 19.06 -4.55
C GLY A 139 -15.01 19.73 -3.93
N SER A 140 -15.16 20.50 -2.84
CA SER A 140 -14.05 21.22 -2.20
C SER A 140 -13.52 20.51 -0.95
N PHE A 141 -12.22 20.64 -0.71
CA PHE A 141 -11.56 20.24 0.53
C PHE A 141 -11.42 21.42 1.49
N THR A 142 -11.61 21.19 2.78
CA THR A 142 -11.24 22.15 3.83
C THR A 142 -10.10 21.56 4.65
N ALA A 143 -8.95 22.25 4.64
CA ALA A 143 -7.77 21.80 5.37
C ALA A 143 -8.01 21.84 6.88
N ALA A 144 -7.55 20.82 7.58
CA ALA A 144 -7.53 20.77 9.04
C ALA A 144 -6.42 19.82 9.54
N ASP A 145 -5.95 20.09 10.75
CA ASP A 145 -4.97 19.27 11.45
C ASP A 145 -5.67 18.24 12.34
N CYS A 146 -5.01 17.10 12.55
CA CYS A 146 -5.50 16.10 13.49
C CYS A 146 -5.23 16.55 14.93
N GLY A 147 -6.28 16.57 15.76
CA GLY A 147 -6.19 16.99 17.17
C GLY A 147 -6.11 15.83 18.15
N ASN A 148 -5.16 14.90 17.98
CA ASN A 148 -5.06 13.67 18.79
C ASN A 148 -3.87 13.63 19.77
N GLY A 149 -3.18 14.77 19.95
CA GLY A 149 -2.10 14.90 20.93
C GLY A 149 -0.80 14.17 20.58
N ALA A 150 -0.65 13.69 19.34
CA ALA A 150 0.60 13.07 18.89
C ALA A 150 1.78 14.06 19.00
N PRO A 151 2.97 13.62 19.44
CA PRO A 151 4.12 14.50 19.63
C PRO A 151 4.66 15.08 18.32
N ALA A 152 4.39 14.40 17.21
CA ALA A 152 4.62 14.88 15.85
C ALA A 152 3.51 14.35 14.94
N THR A 153 3.07 15.17 13.98
CA THR A 153 2.21 14.74 12.89
C THR A 153 3.07 14.13 11.79
N VAL A 154 2.74 12.92 11.37
CA VAL A 154 3.43 12.17 10.31
C VAL A 154 2.39 11.48 9.44
N GLY A 155 1.89 12.22 8.45
CA GLY A 155 0.88 11.77 7.49
C GLY A 155 -0.25 10.97 8.14
N LEU A 156 -0.54 9.81 7.56
CA LEU A 156 -1.52 8.84 8.07
C LEU A 156 -0.98 7.94 9.20
N LEU A 157 0.33 7.89 9.42
CA LEU A 157 0.95 7.08 10.48
C LEU A 157 0.60 7.57 11.89
N THR A 158 0.08 8.80 12.01
CA THR A 158 -0.34 9.44 13.27
C THR A 158 -1.82 9.80 13.29
N HIS A 159 -2.57 9.38 12.26
CA HIS A 159 -3.95 9.82 12.07
C HIS A 159 -4.91 9.11 13.04
N PRO A 160 -5.74 9.84 13.81
CA PRO A 160 -6.59 9.25 14.86
C PRO A 160 -7.58 8.24 14.30
N GLY A 161 -8.27 8.56 13.20
CA GLY A 161 -9.23 7.63 12.58
C GLY A 161 -8.59 6.31 12.13
N VAL A 162 -7.33 6.32 11.68
CA VAL A 162 -6.60 5.10 11.29
C VAL A 162 -6.31 4.27 12.54
N HIS A 163 -5.77 4.93 13.58
CA HIS A 163 -5.43 4.24 14.83
C HIS A 163 -6.66 3.65 15.52
N ALA A 164 -7.79 4.36 15.52
CA ALA A 164 -9.06 3.88 16.06
C ALA A 164 -9.59 2.69 15.24
N HIS A 165 -9.65 2.83 13.90
CA HIS A 165 -10.22 1.81 13.03
C HIS A 165 -9.45 0.47 13.09
N PHE A 166 -8.11 0.54 13.18
CA PHE A 166 -7.24 -0.63 13.26
C PHE A 166 -6.81 -0.97 14.69
N PHE A 167 -7.54 -0.50 15.71
CA PHE A 167 -7.27 -0.86 17.10
C PHE A 167 -7.34 -2.39 17.31
N SER A 168 -6.37 -2.93 18.04
CA SER A 168 -6.27 -4.36 18.34
C SER A 168 -5.30 -4.61 19.49
N ASN A 169 -5.39 -5.80 20.10
CA ASN A 169 -4.38 -6.28 21.04
C ASN A 169 -2.99 -6.21 20.41
N LEU A 170 -2.03 -5.69 21.16
CA LEU A 170 -0.66 -5.40 20.74
C LEU A 170 -0.52 -4.46 19.53
N GLY A 171 -1.61 -3.93 18.96
CA GLY A 171 -1.56 -2.98 17.84
C GLY A 171 -1.13 -3.56 16.49
N PHE A 172 -1.01 -4.89 16.35
CA PHE A 172 -0.49 -5.52 15.12
C PHE A 172 -1.36 -5.28 13.87
N ARG A 173 -2.67 -5.03 14.02
CA ARG A 173 -3.50 -4.65 12.86
C ARG A 173 -3.06 -3.33 12.23
N ARG A 174 -2.52 -2.40 13.01
CA ARG A 174 -1.99 -1.12 12.51
C ARG A 174 -0.73 -1.36 11.68
N ALA A 175 0.22 -2.16 12.18
CA ALA A 175 1.43 -2.51 11.45
C ALA A 175 1.12 -3.30 10.16
N ARG A 176 0.17 -4.23 10.22
CA ARG A 176 -0.37 -4.94 9.05
C ARG A 176 -0.95 -3.97 8.03
N TRP A 177 -1.82 -3.06 8.45
CA TRP A 177 -2.40 -2.06 7.56
C TRP A 177 -1.32 -1.17 6.93
N VAL A 178 -0.35 -0.68 7.70
CA VAL A 178 0.77 0.12 7.16
C VAL A 178 1.50 -0.64 6.04
N GLN A 179 1.84 -1.90 6.29
CA GLN A 179 2.55 -2.74 5.33
C GLN A 179 1.72 -3.03 4.07
N GLU A 180 0.48 -3.48 4.25
CA GLU A 180 -0.40 -3.89 3.16
C GLU A 180 -0.88 -2.71 2.33
N THR A 181 -1.22 -1.60 2.98
CA THR A 181 -1.73 -0.38 2.34
C THR A 181 -0.66 0.31 1.49
N PHE A 182 0.56 0.46 2.03
CA PHE A 182 1.57 1.28 1.37
C PHE A 182 2.64 0.47 0.63
N ALA A 183 2.91 -0.78 1.00
CA ALA A 183 3.91 -1.62 0.33
C ALA A 183 3.32 -2.85 -0.39
N CYS A 184 1.98 -2.97 -0.47
CA CYS A 184 1.25 -3.99 -1.24
C CYS A 184 1.70 -5.44 -0.99
N THR A 185 2.18 -5.72 0.22
CA THR A 185 2.73 -7.03 0.59
C THR A 185 2.16 -7.46 1.94
N LYS A 186 1.86 -8.76 2.08
CA LYS A 186 1.46 -9.35 3.37
C LYS A 186 2.71 -9.66 4.19
N PHE A 187 2.57 -9.81 5.49
CA PHE A 187 3.61 -10.46 6.28
C PHE A 187 3.68 -11.96 5.93
N PRO A 188 4.88 -12.58 5.83
CA PRO A 188 6.22 -12.04 6.05
C PRO A 188 6.62 -10.95 5.04
N ALA A 189 7.04 -9.79 5.54
CA ALA A 189 7.38 -8.66 4.67
C ALA A 189 8.77 -8.81 4.03
N GLU A 190 9.66 -9.55 4.67
CA GLU A 190 10.99 -9.86 4.15
C GLU A 190 11.33 -11.32 4.37
N LEU A 191 11.86 -11.94 3.32
CA LEU A 191 12.36 -13.31 3.35
C LEU A 191 13.89 -13.31 3.25
N ALA A 192 14.53 -14.11 4.08
CA ALA A 192 15.94 -14.46 3.97
C ALA A 192 16.13 -15.39 2.77
N THR A 193 17.31 -15.28 2.13
CA THR A 193 17.69 -16.17 1.03
C THR A 193 17.99 -17.59 1.50
N VAL A 194 18.37 -17.74 2.78
CA VAL A 194 18.64 -19.02 3.42
C VAL A 194 17.73 -19.16 4.64
N ALA A 195 16.91 -20.20 4.64
CA ALA A 195 16.05 -20.51 5.77
C ALA A 195 16.86 -21.16 6.90
N THR A 196 16.51 -20.83 8.15
CA THR A 196 17.13 -21.41 9.34
C THR A 196 16.28 -22.56 9.85
N ASP A 197 16.87 -23.75 9.98
CA ASP A 197 16.23 -24.87 10.66
C ASP A 197 16.27 -24.68 12.18
N LEU A 198 15.09 -24.68 12.80
CA LEU A 198 14.89 -24.52 14.24
C LEU A 198 14.33 -25.81 14.88
N GLY A 199 14.28 -26.92 14.15
CA GLY A 199 13.64 -28.16 14.58
C GLY A 199 12.11 -28.06 14.67
N ALA A 200 11.52 -27.12 13.91
CA ALA A 200 10.07 -26.86 13.82
C ALA A 200 9.45 -27.55 12.59
N LEU A 201 8.12 -27.46 12.42
CA LEU A 201 7.42 -28.01 11.25
C LEU A 201 7.79 -27.32 9.92
N MET A 202 8.12 -26.03 9.98
CA MET A 202 8.56 -25.21 8.85
C MET A 202 9.82 -24.46 9.26
N PRO A 203 10.74 -24.10 8.34
CA PRO A 203 11.93 -23.35 8.72
C PRO A 203 11.61 -21.87 8.99
N TYR A 204 12.49 -21.19 9.72
CA TYR A 204 12.44 -19.75 9.89
C TYR A 204 13.01 -19.05 8.65
N THR A 205 12.25 -18.12 8.09
CA THR A 205 12.56 -17.44 6.83
C THR A 205 12.71 -15.93 6.98
N GLY A 206 12.62 -15.37 8.19
CA GLY A 206 12.79 -13.93 8.40
C GLY A 206 14.25 -13.48 8.28
N LYS A 207 14.48 -12.23 7.86
CA LYS A 207 15.82 -11.63 7.78
C LYS A 207 16.42 -11.22 9.13
N PHE A 208 15.58 -10.83 10.08
CA PHE A 208 16.03 -10.52 11.44
C PHE A 208 16.50 -11.80 12.15
N PRO A 209 17.42 -11.71 13.13
CA PRO A 209 17.75 -12.85 13.98
C PRO A 209 16.50 -13.42 14.65
N PHE A 210 16.37 -14.74 14.76
CA PHE A 210 15.18 -15.37 15.37
C PHE A 210 14.87 -14.83 16.77
N ASN A 211 15.89 -14.64 17.61
CA ASN A 211 15.75 -14.15 18.99
C ASN A 211 15.66 -12.60 19.11
N SER A 212 15.46 -11.87 18.00
CA SER A 212 15.29 -10.40 18.01
C SER A 212 13.88 -9.96 18.42
N ILE A 213 12.98 -10.88 18.72
CA ILE A 213 11.60 -10.56 19.10
C ILE A 213 11.21 -11.17 20.45
N ALA A 214 10.09 -10.68 20.98
CA ALA A 214 9.50 -11.15 22.21
C ALA A 214 9.15 -12.65 22.14
N GLY A 215 9.54 -13.35 23.19
CA GLY A 215 9.40 -14.78 23.35
C GLY A 215 9.72 -15.19 24.78
N LYS A 216 9.44 -16.44 25.12
CA LYS A 216 9.79 -16.98 26.45
C LYS A 216 11.29 -16.88 26.72
N ALA A 217 12.12 -17.12 25.70
CA ALA A 217 13.58 -17.03 25.79
C ALA A 217 14.09 -15.58 25.96
N THR A 218 13.29 -14.58 25.60
CA THR A 218 13.64 -13.15 25.62
C THR A 218 12.83 -12.36 26.66
N ASN A 219 12.18 -13.06 27.60
CA ASN A 219 11.36 -12.47 28.67
C ASN A 219 10.12 -11.69 28.19
N GLY A 220 9.61 -12.02 27.01
CA GLY A 220 8.34 -11.50 26.50
C GLY A 220 7.14 -12.18 27.18
N ARG A 221 6.04 -11.45 27.37
CA ARG A 221 4.81 -12.02 27.97
C ARG A 221 3.98 -12.84 26.97
N VAL A 222 4.22 -12.64 25.66
CA VAL A 222 3.67 -13.42 24.56
C VAL A 222 4.82 -14.11 23.84
N ASP A 223 4.65 -15.41 23.53
CA ASP A 223 5.71 -16.23 22.96
C ASP A 223 5.65 -16.30 21.43
N PHE A 224 6.24 -15.33 20.72
CA PHE A 224 6.33 -15.39 19.25
C PHE A 224 7.46 -16.31 18.74
N LEU A 225 8.29 -16.82 19.66
CA LEU A 225 9.38 -17.74 19.39
C LEU A 225 8.94 -19.21 19.52
N ASP A 226 7.65 -19.50 19.76
CA ASP A 226 7.18 -20.87 19.82
C ASP A 226 7.33 -21.56 18.46
N THR A 227 8.05 -22.68 18.47
CA THR A 227 8.35 -23.51 17.30
C THR A 227 7.48 -24.76 17.23
N LYS A 228 6.59 -24.99 18.21
CA LYS A 228 5.75 -26.19 18.30
C LYS A 228 4.59 -26.19 17.29
N SER A 229 4.32 -25.07 16.65
CA SER A 229 3.27 -24.92 15.64
C SER A 229 3.76 -24.10 14.44
N VAL A 230 2.92 -23.22 13.88
CA VAL A 230 3.36 -22.26 12.85
C VAL A 230 4.39 -21.33 13.48
N ILE A 231 5.52 -21.11 12.81
CA ILE A 231 6.54 -20.15 13.27
C ILE A 231 5.98 -18.74 13.16
N CYS A 232 5.39 -18.23 14.25
CA CYS A 232 4.89 -16.85 14.35
C CYS A 232 5.98 -15.84 14.01
N ALA A 233 7.22 -16.13 14.40
CA ALA A 233 8.39 -15.29 14.11
C ALA A 233 8.57 -14.95 12.61
N ASN A 234 8.10 -15.78 11.67
CA ASN A 234 8.18 -15.47 10.24
C ASN A 234 7.40 -14.20 9.88
N CYS A 235 6.29 -13.93 10.56
CA CYS A 235 5.55 -12.67 10.39
C CYS A 235 6.00 -11.61 11.41
N HIS A 236 6.24 -12.04 12.64
CA HIS A 236 6.49 -11.14 13.77
C HIS A 236 7.88 -10.51 13.78
N SER A 237 8.87 -11.08 13.08
CA SER A 237 10.21 -10.50 12.95
C SER A 237 10.15 -9.04 12.48
N ASN A 238 9.55 -8.76 11.33
CA ASN A 238 9.38 -7.40 10.84
C ASN A 238 8.33 -6.62 11.65
N MET A 239 7.21 -7.27 11.97
CA MET A 239 6.06 -6.59 12.56
C MET A 239 6.38 -6.04 13.96
N ASN A 240 7.12 -6.78 14.79
CA ASN A 240 7.51 -6.35 16.13
C ASN A 240 8.52 -5.19 16.12
N HIS A 241 9.29 -5.01 15.04
CA HIS A 241 10.25 -3.90 14.91
C HIS A 241 9.56 -2.57 14.51
N ILE A 242 8.29 -2.60 14.10
CA ILE A 242 7.50 -1.42 13.71
C ILE A 242 6.44 -1.09 14.77
N THR A 243 5.72 -2.13 15.23
CA THR A 243 4.48 -1.98 16.03
C THR A 243 4.62 -1.13 17.29
N PRO A 244 5.75 -1.13 18.03
CA PRO A 244 5.91 -0.27 19.20
C PRO A 244 5.65 1.22 18.91
N LEU A 245 5.96 1.72 17.72
CA LEU A 245 5.68 3.12 17.34
C LEU A 245 4.17 3.40 17.21
N LEU A 246 3.40 2.38 16.85
CA LEU A 246 1.96 2.45 16.62
C LEU A 246 1.16 2.09 17.88
N ALA A 247 1.81 1.58 18.94
CA ALA A 247 1.18 1.08 20.15
C ALA A 247 0.75 2.19 21.13
N TYR A 248 1.18 3.44 20.92
CA TYR A 248 0.91 4.59 21.81
C TYR A 248 -0.47 5.24 21.60
N TYR A 249 -1.30 4.71 20.69
CA TYR A 249 -2.64 5.26 20.43
C TYR A 249 -3.72 4.36 21.02
N ASP A 250 -4.67 4.97 21.74
CA ASP A 250 -5.79 4.26 22.35
C ASP A 250 -6.84 3.80 21.33
N ALA A 251 -7.97 3.28 21.81
CA ALA A 251 -9.08 2.82 20.97
C ALA A 251 -9.78 3.95 20.21
N ASN A 252 -9.62 5.21 20.63
CA ASN A 252 -10.14 6.40 19.96
C ASN A 252 -9.08 7.10 19.08
N GLY A 253 -7.90 6.48 18.94
CA GLY A 253 -6.78 7.04 18.17
C GLY A 253 -6.09 8.23 18.84
N GLN A 254 -6.31 8.43 20.15
CA GLN A 254 -5.64 9.46 20.94
C GLN A 254 -4.27 8.98 21.38
N TYR A 255 -3.27 9.85 21.26
CA TYR A 255 -1.92 9.55 21.71
C TYR A 255 -1.85 9.52 23.24
N SER A 256 -1.08 8.59 23.76
CA SER A 256 -0.78 8.42 25.18
C SER A 256 0.74 8.39 25.39
N PRO A 257 1.26 8.93 26.51
CA PRO A 257 2.69 8.85 26.84
C PRO A 257 3.17 7.42 27.15
N THR A 258 2.25 6.49 27.38
CA THR A 258 2.51 5.04 27.51
C THR A 258 1.76 4.28 26.43
N MET A 259 2.24 3.08 26.09
CA MET A 259 1.52 2.19 25.18
C MET A 259 0.07 1.98 25.65
N ALA A 260 -0.88 2.12 24.73
CA ALA A 260 -2.31 2.20 24.97
C ALA A 260 -3.10 1.07 24.27
N VAL A 261 -2.39 0.01 23.87
CA VAL A 261 -2.96 -1.23 23.34
C VAL A 261 -2.82 -2.34 24.38
N PRO A 262 -3.82 -3.22 24.55
CA PRO A 262 -3.75 -4.30 25.52
C PRO A 262 -2.95 -5.49 25.01
N VAL A 263 -2.39 -6.29 25.92
CA VAL A 263 -1.84 -7.62 25.65
C VAL A 263 -2.97 -8.65 25.86
N PRO A 264 -3.07 -9.71 25.03
CA PRO A 264 -4.10 -10.75 25.18
C PRO A 264 -3.83 -11.69 26.36
N LEU A 265 -3.80 -11.15 27.57
CA LEU A 265 -3.59 -11.85 28.84
C LEU A 265 -4.77 -11.56 29.78
N PRO A 266 -4.95 -12.36 30.86
CA PRO A 266 -5.90 -12.02 31.91
C PRO A 266 -5.75 -10.55 32.33
N ASP A 267 -6.89 -9.88 32.53
CA ASP A 267 -7.01 -8.46 32.86
C ASP A 267 -6.59 -7.46 31.76
N ASN A 268 -6.22 -7.94 30.56
CA ASN A 268 -5.84 -7.13 29.40
C ASN A 268 -4.88 -5.97 29.75
N PRO A 269 -3.73 -6.25 30.39
CA PRO A 269 -2.79 -5.20 30.76
C PRO A 269 -2.29 -4.47 29.52
N ASN A 270 -1.91 -3.21 29.68
CA ASN A 270 -1.28 -2.46 28.59
C ASN A 270 0.03 -3.14 28.16
N ALA A 271 0.30 -3.08 26.86
CA ALA A 271 1.53 -3.54 26.27
C ALA A 271 2.74 -2.77 26.81
N GLU A 272 3.89 -3.44 26.78
CA GLU A 272 5.19 -2.92 27.15
C GLU A 272 6.18 -3.26 26.04
N MET A 273 7.33 -2.58 25.99
CA MET A 273 8.35 -2.82 24.97
C MET A 273 8.77 -4.31 24.89
N ARG A 274 8.87 -4.99 26.03
CA ARG A 274 9.21 -6.41 26.12
C ARG A 274 8.23 -7.36 25.44
N ASP A 275 7.00 -6.91 25.14
CA ASP A 275 6.03 -7.72 24.40
C ASP A 275 6.29 -7.71 22.90
N TYR A 276 7.23 -6.89 22.44
CA TYR A 276 7.62 -6.80 21.04
C TYR A 276 9.07 -7.21 20.84
N LEU A 277 9.99 -6.56 21.56
CA LEU A 277 11.43 -6.69 21.35
C LEU A 277 12.17 -6.93 22.68
N PRO A 278 13.26 -7.73 22.68
CA PRO A 278 14.15 -7.85 23.83
C PRO A 278 14.88 -6.53 24.13
N PRO A 279 15.38 -6.36 25.37
CA PRO A 279 16.23 -5.22 25.70
C PRO A 279 17.45 -5.10 24.76
N GLY A 280 17.68 -3.92 24.22
CA GLY A 280 18.80 -3.61 23.32
C GLY A 280 18.49 -3.79 21.83
N GLU A 281 17.36 -4.42 21.47
CA GLU A 281 16.93 -4.51 20.08
C GLU A 281 16.24 -3.20 19.64
N GLY A 282 16.54 -2.77 18.41
CA GLY A 282 16.09 -1.49 17.86
C GLY A 282 14.79 -1.61 17.07
N LEU A 283 14.14 -0.48 16.82
CA LEU A 283 13.01 -0.41 15.88
C LEU A 283 13.53 -0.30 14.44
N ALA A 284 12.77 -0.79 13.48
CA ALA A 284 13.17 -0.80 12.07
C ALA A 284 11.94 -0.91 11.14
N TRP A 285 12.01 -0.26 9.97
CA TRP A 285 11.03 -0.47 8.88
C TRP A 285 11.29 -1.80 8.16
N ARG A 286 12.57 -2.07 7.89
CA ARG A 286 13.11 -3.26 7.23
C ARG A 286 14.40 -3.65 7.92
N PHE A 287 14.85 -4.87 7.70
CA PHE A 287 16.17 -5.31 8.17
C PHE A 287 17.26 -4.39 7.62
N GLY A 288 18.09 -3.85 8.51
CA GLY A 288 19.13 -2.88 8.16
C GLY A 288 18.65 -1.43 7.95
N VAL A 289 17.36 -1.14 8.17
CA VAL A 289 16.78 0.21 8.06
C VAL A 289 16.22 0.64 9.43
N PRO A 290 17.09 1.05 10.37
CA PRO A 290 16.69 1.41 11.72
C PRO A 290 15.86 2.70 11.75
N VAL A 291 14.91 2.76 12.68
CA VAL A 291 14.09 3.94 12.97
C VAL A 291 14.01 4.14 14.49
N THR A 292 13.66 5.34 14.94
CA THR A 292 13.61 5.68 16.38
C THR A 292 12.28 6.28 16.80
N ASP A 293 11.52 6.81 15.85
CA ASP A 293 10.30 7.56 16.08
C ASP A 293 9.41 7.51 14.83
N MET A 294 8.21 8.06 14.92
CA MET A 294 7.28 8.05 13.80
C MET A 294 7.80 8.82 12.58
N THR A 295 8.54 9.90 12.79
CA THR A 295 9.09 10.74 11.71
C THR A 295 10.16 10.01 10.90
N SER A 296 11.06 9.29 11.57
CA SER A 296 12.07 8.43 10.94
C SER A 296 11.43 7.22 10.26
N LEU A 297 10.34 6.65 10.80
CA LEU A 297 9.55 5.63 10.11
C LEU A 297 8.92 6.16 8.83
N GLY A 298 8.23 7.30 8.88
CA GLY A 298 7.63 7.92 7.70
C GLY A 298 8.65 8.21 6.59
N ARG A 299 9.84 8.72 6.95
CA ARG A 299 10.95 8.92 6.01
C ARG A 299 11.50 7.62 5.44
N ALA A 300 11.72 6.62 6.28
CA ALA A 300 12.23 5.31 5.84
C ALA A 300 11.27 4.62 4.86
N MET A 301 9.97 4.67 5.16
CA MET A 301 8.93 4.19 4.25
C MET A 301 8.90 4.99 2.96
N ALA A 302 8.88 6.32 3.02
CA ALA A 302 8.85 7.17 1.82
C ALA A 302 10.05 6.96 0.89
N ALA A 303 11.19 6.50 1.43
CA ALA A 303 12.38 6.13 0.66
C ALA A 303 12.37 4.69 0.14
N ASP A 304 11.45 3.83 0.59
CA ASP A 304 11.36 2.43 0.15
C ASP A 304 10.75 2.36 -1.26
N PRO A 305 11.48 1.82 -2.26
CA PRO A 305 11.01 1.68 -3.64
C PRO A 305 9.65 0.97 -3.77
N ALA A 306 9.34 0.07 -2.84
CA ALA A 306 8.09 -0.69 -2.82
C ALA A 306 6.86 0.21 -2.59
N ILE A 307 7.02 1.38 -1.97
CA ILE A 307 5.90 2.33 -1.79
C ILE A 307 5.46 2.91 -3.13
N ALA A 308 6.42 3.33 -3.95
CA ALA A 308 6.13 3.86 -5.28
C ALA A 308 5.54 2.79 -6.20
N GLU A 309 6.11 1.57 -6.17
CA GLU A 309 5.59 0.44 -6.95
C GLU A 309 4.17 0.08 -6.54
N CYS A 310 3.88 0.00 -5.24
CA CYS A 310 2.55 -0.29 -4.72
C CYS A 310 1.52 0.77 -5.14
N ALA A 311 1.87 2.06 -5.06
CA ALA A 311 0.97 3.14 -5.46
C ALA A 311 0.54 3.01 -6.92
N ILE A 312 1.47 2.73 -7.82
CA ILE A 312 1.18 2.56 -9.25
C ILE A 312 0.42 1.27 -9.53
N ALA A 313 0.82 0.16 -8.90
CA ALA A 313 0.11 -1.10 -9.06
C ALA A 313 -1.37 -0.97 -8.62
N ARG A 314 -1.66 -0.23 -7.55
CA ARG A 314 -3.05 0.02 -7.09
C ARG A 314 -3.84 0.82 -8.10
N VAL A 315 -3.26 1.87 -8.67
CA VAL A 315 -3.89 2.66 -9.74
C VAL A 315 -4.16 1.77 -10.96
N TRP A 316 -3.22 0.91 -11.33
CA TRP A 316 -3.38 -0.02 -12.44
C TRP A 316 -4.53 -1.01 -12.22
N ASN A 317 -4.54 -1.69 -11.06
CA ASN A 317 -5.63 -2.61 -10.72
C ASN A 317 -6.98 -1.91 -10.70
N TRP A 318 -7.04 -0.71 -10.12
CA TRP A 318 -8.25 0.09 -10.08
C TRP A 318 -8.73 0.45 -11.50
N ALA A 319 -7.84 0.89 -12.39
CA ALA A 319 -8.15 1.19 -13.78
C ALA A 319 -8.70 -0.04 -14.53
N MET A 320 -8.09 -1.21 -14.32
CA MET A 320 -8.51 -2.48 -14.91
C MET A 320 -9.70 -3.14 -14.20
N GLY A 321 -10.23 -2.51 -13.15
CA GLY A 321 -11.36 -3.01 -12.37
C GLY A 321 -11.10 -4.27 -11.56
N LYS A 322 -9.83 -4.54 -11.24
CA LYS A 322 -9.42 -5.58 -10.29
C LYS A 322 -9.61 -5.09 -8.85
N ASN A 323 -9.75 -6.03 -7.92
CA ASN A 323 -9.77 -5.74 -6.50
C ASN A 323 -8.39 -5.28 -6.00
N ASP A 324 -8.34 -4.84 -4.74
CA ASP A 324 -7.10 -4.44 -4.08
C ASP A 324 -6.04 -5.55 -4.11
N ILE A 325 -4.79 -5.18 -4.38
CA ILE A 325 -3.68 -6.12 -4.64
C ILE A 325 -3.48 -7.10 -3.49
N VAL A 326 -3.74 -6.65 -2.27
CA VAL A 326 -3.51 -7.46 -1.08
C VAL A 326 -4.59 -8.53 -0.92
N ASP A 327 -5.84 -8.27 -1.30
CA ASP A 327 -6.92 -9.22 -1.05
C ASP A 327 -6.85 -10.41 -2.00
N ASP A 328 -6.68 -10.15 -3.30
CA ASP A 328 -6.76 -11.19 -4.33
C ASP A 328 -5.40 -11.67 -4.85
N ALA A 329 -4.29 -11.16 -4.30
CA ALA A 329 -2.95 -11.39 -4.83
C ALA A 329 -2.82 -11.10 -6.33
N ALA A 330 -3.70 -10.23 -6.85
CA ALA A 330 -3.72 -9.78 -8.24
C ALA A 330 -2.54 -8.83 -8.51
N ARG A 331 -1.33 -9.36 -8.42
CA ARG A 331 -0.10 -8.61 -8.68
C ARG A 331 -0.01 -8.30 -10.16
N VAL A 332 0.23 -7.03 -10.46
CA VAL A 332 0.63 -6.61 -11.80
C VAL A 332 2.11 -6.94 -11.94
N PRO A 333 2.54 -7.63 -13.01
CA PRO A 333 3.96 -7.85 -13.26
C PRO A 333 4.71 -6.51 -13.25
N THR A 334 5.84 -6.44 -12.55
CA THR A 334 6.61 -5.18 -12.41
C THR A 334 6.96 -4.59 -13.78
N ALA A 335 7.32 -5.42 -14.76
CA ALA A 335 7.63 -5.00 -16.12
C ALA A 335 6.47 -4.27 -16.83
N THR A 336 5.21 -4.58 -16.50
CA THR A 336 4.03 -3.93 -17.10
C THR A 336 3.88 -2.47 -16.63
N ILE A 337 4.33 -2.15 -15.42
CA ILE A 337 4.13 -0.82 -14.81
C ILE A 337 5.44 -0.04 -14.60
N GLU A 338 6.57 -0.58 -15.04
CA GLU A 338 7.90 -0.01 -14.79
C GLU A 338 8.00 1.44 -15.27
N ALA A 339 7.55 1.71 -16.50
CA ALA A 339 7.56 3.06 -17.07
C ALA A 339 6.72 4.05 -16.24
N GLN A 340 5.59 3.61 -15.70
CA GLN A 340 4.70 4.41 -14.88
C GLN A 340 5.28 4.64 -13.48
N VAL A 341 5.98 3.66 -12.90
CA VAL A 341 6.70 3.79 -11.63
C VAL A 341 7.84 4.81 -11.75
N GLU A 342 8.67 4.70 -12.79
CA GLU A 342 9.78 5.63 -13.00
C GLU A 342 9.28 7.06 -13.27
N ALA A 343 8.25 7.18 -14.11
CA ALA A 343 7.57 8.45 -14.33
C ALA A 343 7.02 9.08 -13.04
N PHE A 344 6.40 8.26 -12.18
CA PHE A 344 5.83 8.71 -10.92
C PHE A 344 6.90 9.21 -9.96
N ARG A 345 8.03 8.49 -9.83
CA ARG A 345 9.19 8.93 -9.03
C ARG A 345 9.77 10.24 -9.55
N ALA A 346 9.92 10.36 -10.87
CA ALA A 346 10.44 11.56 -11.51
C ALA A 346 9.51 12.78 -11.34
N ASP A 347 8.20 12.56 -11.25
CA ASP A 347 7.17 13.59 -11.12
C ASP A 347 6.75 13.83 -9.66
N ASN A 348 7.71 13.77 -8.74
CA ASN A 348 7.52 14.01 -7.30
C ASN A 348 6.39 13.15 -6.68
N HIS A 349 6.18 11.94 -7.20
CA HIS A 349 5.11 11.04 -6.76
C HIS A 349 3.71 11.66 -6.91
N ASN A 350 3.47 12.42 -7.99
CA ASN A 350 2.13 12.94 -8.30
C ASN A 350 1.21 11.82 -8.82
N LEU A 351 0.25 11.39 -8.00
CA LEU A 351 -0.60 10.25 -8.33
C LEU A 351 -1.69 10.60 -9.36
N LYS A 352 -2.08 11.87 -9.50
CA LYS A 352 -3.03 12.30 -10.54
C LYS A 352 -2.42 12.21 -11.93
N ASN A 353 -1.17 12.63 -12.07
CA ASN A 353 -0.41 12.47 -13.31
C ASN A 353 -0.10 11.00 -13.58
N ALA A 354 0.17 10.19 -12.55
CA ALA A 354 0.29 8.74 -12.72
C ALA A 354 -1.01 8.10 -13.21
N MET A 355 -2.17 8.50 -12.66
CA MET A 355 -3.47 8.05 -13.15
C MET A 355 -3.66 8.37 -14.64
N TYR A 356 -3.37 9.61 -15.06
CA TYR A 356 -3.37 9.96 -16.48
C TYR A 356 -2.54 8.98 -17.31
N ARG A 357 -1.27 8.76 -16.93
CA ARG A 357 -0.36 7.85 -17.64
C ARG A 357 -0.85 6.40 -17.69
N VAL A 358 -1.53 5.92 -16.66
CA VAL A 358 -2.15 4.59 -16.66
C VAL A 358 -3.29 4.53 -17.68
N PHE A 359 -4.24 5.47 -17.62
CA PHE A 359 -5.38 5.51 -18.54
C PHE A 359 -4.99 5.82 -19.99
N THR A 360 -3.81 6.38 -20.25
CA THR A 360 -3.31 6.65 -21.61
C THR A 360 -2.19 5.70 -22.04
N SER A 361 -1.92 4.65 -21.26
CA SER A 361 -0.91 3.65 -21.64
C SER A 361 -1.38 2.80 -22.82
N ASP A 362 -0.43 2.36 -23.64
CA ASP A 362 -0.72 1.51 -24.81
C ASP A 362 -1.40 0.19 -24.40
N ASP A 363 -1.08 -0.34 -23.21
CA ASP A 363 -1.68 -1.56 -22.68
C ASP A 363 -3.14 -1.38 -22.22
N PHE A 364 -3.50 -0.20 -21.71
CA PHE A 364 -4.85 0.10 -21.24
C PHE A 364 -5.84 0.30 -22.40
N VAL A 365 -5.37 0.85 -23.52
CA VAL A 365 -6.24 1.17 -24.67
C VAL A 365 -6.45 -0.02 -25.62
N ARG A 366 -5.88 -1.19 -25.30
CA ARG A 366 -5.94 -2.41 -26.12
C ARG A 366 -6.90 -3.45 -25.53
N PHE A 367 -7.85 -3.94 -26.33
CA PHE A 367 -8.93 -4.85 -25.93
C PHE A 367 -8.96 -6.14 -26.71
#